data_AF-A0A7K4I8B2-F1
#
_entry.id   AF-A0A7K4I8B2-F1
#
_cell.length_a   1.000
_cell.length_b   1.000
_cell.length_c   1.000
_cell.angle_alpha   90.00
_cell.angle_beta   90.00
_cell.angle_gamma   90.00
#
_symmetry.space_group_name_H-M   'P 1'
#
loop_
_entity.id
_entity.type
_entity.pdbx_description
1 polymer ?
#
loop_
_entity_poly.entity_id
_entity_poly.type
_entity_poly.pdbx_seq_one_letter_code
_entity_poly.pdbx_strand_id
1 'polypeptide(L)'
;MKDEDKFCSICGAKIAKIVTEEFTVSADNLIERVKQLLHEGNVTRIVVKDEKGKVLLEIPATVGVIGVVFAPWLAALGVIAALATNCKIVVERRE
;
A
#
# COMPACT_ATOMS: atom_id res chain seq x y z
N MET A 1 20.02 20.02 -16.65
CA MET A 1 18.64 19.52 -16.52
C MET A 1 18.66 18.42 -15.46
N LYS A 2 18.35 18.76 -14.20
CA LYS A 2 17.96 17.86 -13.09
C LYS A 2 17.67 18.73 -11.86
N ASP A 3 16.52 19.41 -11.92
CA ASP A 3 15.87 20.07 -10.78
C ASP A 3 14.70 19.16 -10.40
N GLU A 4 14.90 18.26 -9.46
CA GLU A 4 13.89 17.26 -9.02
C GLU A 4 13.29 17.59 -7.63
N ASP A 5 13.60 18.74 -7.05
CA ASP A 5 13.00 19.15 -5.78
C ASP A 5 11.72 19.99 -6.01
N LYS A 6 10.55 19.35 -5.95
CA LYS A 6 9.26 20.05 -5.96
C LYS A 6 9.02 20.70 -4.59
N PHE A 7 9.19 22.02 -4.51
CA PHE A 7 8.84 22.81 -3.33
C PHE A 7 7.41 23.35 -3.43
N CYS A 8 6.69 23.40 -2.31
CA CYS A 8 5.38 24.05 -2.23
C CYS A 8 5.53 25.55 -2.47
N SER A 9 4.92 26.09 -3.52
CA SER A 9 5.02 27.51 -3.89
C SER A 9 4.38 28.46 -2.86
N ILE A 10 3.58 27.92 -1.92
CA ILE A 10 2.89 28.71 -0.88
C ILE A 10 3.74 28.83 0.39
N CYS A 11 4.52 27.81 0.76
CA CYS A 11 5.23 27.79 2.05
C CYS A 11 6.69 27.32 2.00
N GLY A 12 7.22 26.91 0.85
CA GLY A 12 8.60 26.46 0.68
C GLY A 12 8.92 25.08 1.26
N ALA A 13 7.92 24.34 1.77
CA ALA A 13 8.12 22.97 2.25
C ALA A 13 8.42 22.00 1.08
N LYS A 14 9.28 21.00 1.32
CA LYS A 14 9.54 19.92 0.37
C LYS A 14 8.29 19.05 0.19
N ILE A 15 7.85 18.87 -1.06
CA ILE A 15 6.76 17.94 -1.38
C ILE A 15 7.39 16.61 -1.76
N ALA A 16 7.18 15.59 -0.93
CA ALA A 16 7.59 14.23 -1.27
C ALA A 16 6.79 13.76 -2.50
N LYS A 17 7.47 13.21 -3.51
CA LYS A 17 6.80 12.64 -4.69
C LYS A 17 6.16 11.31 -4.28
N ILE A 18 4.84 11.22 -4.44
CA ILE A 18 4.09 9.98 -4.18
C ILE A 18 3.72 9.38 -5.53
N VAL A 19 4.09 8.13 -5.76
CA VAL A 19 3.72 7.34 -6.94
C VAL A 19 2.70 6.30 -6.51
N THR A 20 1.57 6.29 -7.21
CA THR A 20 0.50 5.31 -7.00
C THR A 20 0.57 4.22 -8.05
N GLU A 21 0.63 2.97 -7.61
CA GLU A 21 0.64 1.79 -8.47
C GLU A 21 -0.56 0.90 -8.17
N GLU A 22 -1.16 0.31 -9.19
CA GLU A 22 -2.28 -0.61 -9.05
C GLU A 22 -1.92 -1.99 -9.60
N PHE A 23 -2.13 -3.02 -8.77
CA PHE A 23 -1.87 -4.42 -9.12
C PHE A 23 -3.16 -5.21 -8.96
N THR A 24 -3.52 -6.00 -9.97
CA THR A 24 -4.59 -7.00 -9.82
C THR A 24 -3.93 -8.31 -9.41
N VAL A 25 -4.38 -8.90 -8.31
CA VAL A 25 -3.86 -10.15 -7.78
C VAL A 25 -4.98 -11.10 -7.41
N SER A 26 -4.73 -12.39 -7.58
CA SER A 26 -5.59 -13.44 -7.05
C SER A 26 -5.52 -13.46 -5.52
N ALA A 27 -6.59 -13.89 -4.89
CA ALA A 27 -6.73 -13.88 -3.44
C ALA A 27 -5.64 -14.69 -2.72
N ASP A 28 -5.24 -15.84 -3.27
CA ASP A 28 -4.16 -16.68 -2.73
C ASP A 28 -2.81 -15.95 -2.67
N ASN A 29 -2.57 -15.02 -3.60
CA ASN A 29 -1.33 -14.25 -3.71
C ASN A 29 -1.41 -12.89 -3.01
N LEU A 30 -2.58 -12.49 -2.51
CA LEU A 30 -2.81 -11.18 -1.88
C LEU A 30 -1.88 -10.99 -0.67
N ILE A 31 -1.85 -11.97 0.23
CA ILE A 31 -1.07 -11.91 1.47
C ILE A 31 0.43 -11.87 1.17
N GLU A 32 0.88 -12.71 0.23
CA GLU A 32 2.28 -12.78 -0.17
C GLU A 32 2.74 -11.47 -0.79
N ARG A 33 1.94 -10.89 -1.69
CA ARG A 33 2.24 -9.61 -2.32
C ARG A 33 2.30 -8.47 -1.32
N VAL A 34 1.35 -8.39 -0.39
CA VAL A 34 1.39 -7.38 0.69
C VAL A 34 2.65 -7.54 1.54
N LYS A 35 3.01 -8.76 1.93
CA LYS A 35 4.26 -9.01 2.68
C LYS A 35 5.49 -8.58 1.89
N GLN A 36 5.55 -8.83 0.59
CA GLN A 36 6.67 -8.42 -0.25
C GLN A 36 6.78 -6.89 -0.33
N LEU A 37 5.65 -6.19 -0.53
CA LEU A 37 5.57 -4.73 -0.55
C LEU A 37 6.04 -4.11 0.77
N LEU A 38 5.74 -4.75 1.89
CA LEU A 38 6.22 -4.35 3.21
C LEU A 38 7.73 -4.57 3.37
N HIS A 39 8.27 -5.68 2.85
CA HIS A 39 9.72 -5.95 2.87
C HIS A 39 10.52 -5.00 1.97
N GLU A 40 9.95 -4.51 0.87
CA GLU A 40 10.58 -3.50 0.02
C GLU A 40 10.85 -2.19 0.78
N GLY A 41 10.08 -1.88 1.84
CA GLY A 41 10.29 -0.71 2.70
C GLY A 41 10.03 0.65 2.06
N ASN A 42 9.81 0.71 0.73
CA ASN A 42 9.53 1.95 -0.01
C ASN A 42 8.03 2.27 -0.15
N VAL A 43 7.17 1.43 0.42
CA VAL A 43 5.73 1.60 0.42
C VAL A 43 5.34 2.33 1.69
N THR A 44 4.45 3.32 1.58
CA THR A 44 3.94 4.08 2.75
C THR A 44 2.49 3.76 3.05
N ARG A 45 1.71 3.38 2.03
CA ARG A 45 0.30 3.01 2.16
C ARG A 45 -0.05 1.89 1.20
N ILE A 46 -0.82 0.92 1.68
CA ILE A 46 -1.37 -0.18 0.88
C ILE A 46 -2.89 -0.14 1.04
N VAL A 47 -3.61 -0.17 -0.06
CA VAL A 47 -5.07 -0.13 -0.11
C VAL A 47 -5.55 -1.35 -0.89
N VAL A 48 -6.32 -2.21 -0.25
CA VAL A 48 -6.93 -3.37 -0.90
C VAL A 48 -8.35 -3.01 -1.30
N LYS A 49 -8.67 -3.24 -2.56
CA LYS A 49 -9.97 -3.01 -3.17
C LYS A 49 -10.54 -4.31 -3.72
N ASP A 50 -11.86 -4.40 -3.72
CA ASP A 50 -12.64 -5.42 -4.40
C ASP A 50 -12.55 -5.22 -5.94
N GLU A 51 -12.98 -6.21 -6.73
CA GLU A 51 -13.18 -6.11 -8.18
C GLU A 51 -14.06 -4.90 -8.57
N LYS A 52 -15.02 -4.55 -7.71
CA LYS A 52 -15.90 -3.37 -7.88
C LYS A 52 -15.24 -2.04 -7.54
N GLY A 53 -13.96 -2.03 -7.17
CA GLY A 53 -13.20 -0.84 -6.81
C GLY A 53 -13.51 -0.29 -5.41
N LYS A 54 -14.31 -0.99 -4.61
CA LYS A 54 -14.58 -0.63 -3.22
C LYS A 54 -13.37 -0.93 -2.35
N VAL A 55 -12.99 0.03 -1.50
CA VAL A 55 -11.91 -0.15 -0.51
C VAL A 55 -12.38 -1.13 0.56
N LEU A 56 -11.65 -2.23 0.70
CA LEU A 56 -11.91 -3.27 1.71
C LEU A 56 -11.03 -3.07 2.94
N LEU A 57 -9.77 -2.67 2.73
CA LEU A 57 -8.79 -2.54 3.80
C LEU A 57 -7.71 -1.53 3.43
N GLU A 58 -7.27 -0.73 4.40
CA GLU A 58 -6.16 0.22 4.23
C GLU A 58 -5.12 -0.03 5.30
N ILE A 59 -3.87 -0.22 4.88
CA ILE A 59 -2.74 -0.64 5.72
C ILE A 59 -1.65 0.43 5.63
N PRO A 60 -1.28 1.07 6.75
CA PRO A 60 -0.13 1.96 6.79
C PRO A 60 1.16 1.12 6.77
N ALA A 61 2.01 1.35 5.77
CA ALA A 61 3.31 0.71 5.63
C ALA A 61 4.41 1.66 6.15
N THR A 62 4.28 2.12 7.40
CA THR A 62 5.24 3.07 7.97
C THR A 62 6.46 2.35 8.54
N VAL A 63 7.65 2.88 8.28
CA VAL A 63 8.90 2.41 8.88
C VAL A 63 8.79 2.53 10.41
N GLY A 64 8.84 1.40 11.13
CA GLY A 64 8.76 1.34 12.60
C GLY A 64 7.55 0.60 13.16
N VAL A 65 6.61 0.17 12.32
CA VAL A 65 5.48 -0.67 12.73
C VAL A 65 5.92 -2.14 12.67
N ILE A 66 6.12 -2.81 13.80
CA ILE A 66 6.57 -4.21 13.85
C ILE A 66 5.58 -5.08 14.63
N GLY A 67 5.22 -6.24 14.06
CA GLY A 67 4.57 -7.37 14.73
C GLY A 67 3.12 -7.13 15.16
N VAL A 68 2.92 -6.65 16.39
CA VAL A 68 1.61 -6.60 17.07
C VAL A 68 0.62 -5.71 16.34
N VAL A 69 1.11 -4.60 15.78
CA VAL A 69 0.27 -3.63 15.08
C VAL A 69 -0.13 -4.16 13.70
N PHE A 70 0.67 -5.00 13.03
CA PHE A 70 0.31 -5.56 11.71
C PHE A 70 -0.64 -6.75 11.76
N ALA A 71 -0.74 -7.44 12.90
CA ALA A 71 -1.58 -8.63 13.05
C ALA A 71 -3.06 -8.43 12.66
N PRO A 72 -3.75 -7.34 13.03
CA PRO A 72 -5.14 -7.11 12.64
C PRO A 72 -5.34 -7.01 11.13
N TRP A 73 -4.42 -6.33 10.43
CA TRP A 73 -4.48 -6.17 8.98
C TRP A 73 -4.20 -7.49 8.25
N LEU A 74 -3.19 -8.26 8.69
CA LEU A 74 -2.92 -9.58 8.12
C LEU A 74 -4.07 -10.56 8.37
N ALA A 75 -4.71 -10.51 9.55
CA ALA A 75 -5.89 -11.31 9.85
C ALA A 75 -7.07 -10.92 8.94
N ALA A 76 -7.34 -9.62 8.77
CA ALA A 76 -8.38 -9.13 7.87
C ALA A 76 -8.12 -9.54 6.40
N LEU A 77 -6.86 -9.43 5.93
CA LEU A 77 -6.47 -9.93 4.62
C LEU A 77 -6.68 -11.44 4.49
N GLY A 78 -6.43 -12.22 5.55
CA GLY A 78 -6.69 -13.66 5.56
C GLY A 78 -8.16 -14.00 5.34
N VAL A 79 -9.06 -13.27 6.01
CA VAL A 79 -10.51 -13.44 5.82
C VAL A 79 -10.95 -13.01 4.41
N ILE A 80 -10.44 -11.88 3.92
CA ILE A 80 -10.74 -11.40 2.57
C ILE A 80 -10.22 -12.37 1.52
N ALA A 81 -9.00 -12.89 1.68
CA ALA A 81 -8.39 -13.85 0.76
C ALA A 81 -9.13 -15.19 0.73
N ALA A 82 -9.77 -15.60 1.83
CA ALA A 82 -10.57 -16.81 1.87
C ALA A 82 -11.95 -16.66 1.17
N LEU A 83 -12.44 -15.43 0.99
CA LEU A 83 -13.79 -15.15 0.50
C LEU A 83 -13.83 -14.53 -0.89
N ALA A 84 -12.82 -13.74 -1.25
CA ALA A 84 -12.72 -13.09 -2.56
C ALA A 84 -11.89 -13.94 -3.52
N THR A 85 -12.18 -13.87 -4.81
CA THR A 85 -11.44 -14.61 -5.85
C THR A 85 -10.33 -13.75 -6.46
N ASN A 86 -10.63 -12.48 -6.73
CA ASN A 86 -9.66 -11.48 -7.21
C ASN A 86 -9.76 -10.21 -6.37
N CYS A 87 -8.61 -9.54 -6.17
CA CYS A 87 -8.51 -8.28 -5.45
C CYS A 87 -7.58 -7.32 -6.20
N LYS A 88 -7.80 -6.02 -6.02
CA LYS A 88 -6.91 -4.97 -6.51
C LYS A 88 -6.12 -4.39 -5.34
N ILE A 89 -4.80 -4.41 -5.43
CA ILE A 89 -3.92 -3.73 -4.48
C ILE A 89 -3.49 -2.42 -5.09
N VAL A 90 -3.78 -1.32 -4.41
CA VAL A 90 -3.27 0.01 -4.73
C VAL A 90 -2.19 0.36 -3.72
N VAL A 91 -1.02 0.75 -4.21
CA VAL A 91 0.18 0.97 -3.41
C VAL A 91 0.63 2.40 -3.62
N GLU A 92 0.88 3.11 -2.52
CA GLU A 92 1.48 4.45 -2.57
C GLU A 92 2.92 4.36 -2.09
N ARG A 93 3.84 4.66 -3.00
CA ARG A 93 5.28 4.71 -2.76
C ARG A 93 5.75 6.14 -2.66
N ARG A 94 6.73 6.36 -1.79
CA ARG A 94 7.45 7.62 -1.73
C ARG A 94 8.73 7.45 -2.56
N GLU A 95 8.98 8.36 -3.51
CA GLU A 95 10.30 8.49 -4.16
C GLU A 95 11.13 9.58 -3.47
#